data_AF-A0A2N2ZL13-F1
#
_entry.id   AF-A0A2N2ZL13-F1
#
_cell.length_a   1.000
_cell.length_b   1.000
_cell.length_c   1.000
_cell.angle_alpha   90.00
_cell.angle_beta   90.00
_cell.angle_gamma   90.00
#
_symmetry.space_group_name_H-M   'P 1'
#
loop_
_entity.id
_entity.type
_entity.pdbx_description
1 polymer ?
#
loop_
_entity_poly.entity_id
_entity_poly.type
_entity_poly.pdbx_seq_one_letter_code
_entity_poly.pdbx_strand_id
1 'polypeptide(L)' 'MKNELAKAKYYFELNVKNYPNSFNAYDSYGDFLLTVKEEQNAIKMFTKALSIKENINTRNKLVNLTRNIQKN' A
#
# COMPACT_ATOMS: atom_id res chain seq x y z
N MET A 1 -12.73 14.89 -8.55
CA MET A 1 -11.42 14.29 -8.16
C MET A 1 -11.30 14.01 -6.66
N LYS A 2 -11.41 15.00 -5.75
CA LYS A 2 -11.29 14.74 -4.29
C LYS A 2 -12.30 13.71 -3.75
N ASN A 3 -13.56 13.76 -4.20
CA ASN A 3 -14.59 12.81 -3.78
C ASN A 3 -14.31 11.36 -4.24
N GLU A 4 -13.77 11.20 -5.45
CA GLU A 4 -13.41 9.87 -5.98
C GLU A 4 -12.22 9.26 -5.22
N LEU A 5 -11.24 10.07 -4.80
CA LEU A 5 -10.12 9.59 -3.98
C LEU A 5 -10.59 9.16 -2.58
N ALA A 6 -11.52 9.91 -1.96
CA ALA A 6 -12.10 9.52 -0.68
C ALA A 6 -12.88 8.20 -0.79
N LYS A 7 -13.67 8.04 -1.85
CA LYS A 7 -14.40 6.81 -2.14
C LYS A 7 -13.46 5.63 -2.41
N ALA A 8 -12.40 5.84 -3.18
CA ALA A 8 -11.37 4.82 -3.42
C ALA A 8 -10.71 4.38 -2.11
N LYS A 9 -10.29 5.33 -1.26
CA LYS A 9 -9.71 5.05 0.06
C LYS A 9 -10.63 4.17 0.89
N TYR A 10 -11.92 4.52 0.97
CA TYR A 10 -12.93 3.75 1.68
C TYR A 10 -13.02 2.28 1.20
N TYR A 11 -12.98 2.04 -0.12
CA TYR A 11 -12.99 0.66 -0.63
C TYR A 11 -11.71 -0.11 -0.34
N PHE A 12 -10.54 0.53 -0.37
CA PHE A 12 -9.31 -0.14 0.03
C PHE A 12 -9.30 -0.50 1.52
N GLU A 13 -9.81 0.38 2.39
CA GLU A 13 -9.99 0.11 3.82
C GLU A 13 -10.94 -1.06 4.06
N LEU A 14 -12.07 -1.12 3.34
CA LEU A 14 -12.98 -2.26 3.38
C LEU A 14 -12.31 -3.56 2.91
N ASN A 15 -11.50 -3.50 1.85
CA ASN A 15 -10.82 -4.69 1.32
C ASN A 15 -9.86 -5.28 2.35
N VAL A 16 -9.02 -4.46 3.00
CA VAL A 16 -8.08 -4.96 4.02
C VAL A 16 -8.80 -5.44 5.29
N LYS A 17 -9.96 -4.83 5.62
CA LYS A 17 -10.80 -5.27 6.74
C LYS A 17 -11.48 -6.62 6.47
N ASN A 18 -12.06 -6.80 5.28
CA ASN A 18 -12.81 -8.01 4.93
C ASN A 18 -11.90 -9.17 4.50
N TYR A 19 -10.69 -8.87 3.99
CA TYR A 19 -9.74 -9.86 3.51
C TYR A 19 -8.36 -9.70 4.18
N PRO A 20 -8.26 -9.93 5.51
CA PRO A 20 -7.05 -9.64 6.29
C PRO A 20 -5.82 -10.49 5.89
N ASN A 21 -6.03 -11.59 5.15
CA ASN A 21 -4.98 -12.47 4.63
C ASN A 21 -4.77 -12.34 3.11
N SER A 22 -5.33 -11.29 2.47
CA SER A 22 -5.12 -11.05 1.04
C SER A 22 -3.91 -10.14 0.84
N PHE A 23 -2.76 -10.70 0.48
CA PHE A 23 -1.58 -9.89 0.17
C PHE A 23 -1.88 -8.84 -0.92
N ASN A 24 -2.72 -9.19 -1.89
CA ASN A 24 -3.10 -8.31 -3.01
C ASN A 24 -3.93 -7.10 -2.54
N ALA A 25 -4.80 -7.27 -1.53
CA ALA A 25 -5.56 -6.15 -0.97
C ALA A 25 -4.64 -5.10 -0.34
N TYR A 26 -3.61 -5.56 0.39
CA TYR A 26 -2.61 -4.65 0.98
C TYR A 26 -1.67 -4.06 -0.08
N ASP A 27 -1.20 -4.83 -1.07
CA ASP A 27 -0.36 -4.28 -2.16
C ASP A 27 -1.10 -3.19 -2.94
N SER A 28 -2.35 -3.45 -3.33
CA SER A 28 -3.18 -2.48 -4.05
C SER A 28 -3.47 -1.23 -3.20
N TYR A 29 -3.68 -1.38 -1.89
CA TYR A 29 -3.87 -0.21 -1.02
C TYR A 29 -2.57 0.61 -0.90
N GLY A 30 -1.41 -0.06 -0.84
CA GLY A 30 -0.11 0.60 -0.89
C GLY A 30 0.07 1.44 -2.16
N ASP A 31 -0.29 0.91 -3.33
CA ASP A 31 -0.24 1.64 -4.60
C ASP A 31 -1.14 2.88 -4.57
N PHE A 32 -2.38 2.76 -4.07
CA PHE A 32 -3.27 3.90 -3.90
C PHE A 32 -2.64 4.98 -2.98
N LEU A 33 -2.06 4.58 -1.85
CA LEU A 33 -1.44 5.50 -0.91
C LEU A 33 -0.27 6.27 -1.54
N LEU A 34 0.50 5.64 -2.45
CA LEU A 34 1.49 6.35 -3.25
C LEU A 34 0.88 7.41 -4.16
N THR A 35 -0.26 7.12 -4.82
CA THR A 35 -0.93 8.11 -5.68
C THR A 35 -1.40 9.36 -4.92
N VAL A 36 -1.72 9.23 -3.63
CA VAL A 36 -2.12 10.34 -2.75
C VAL A 36 -0.98 10.86 -1.87
N LYS A 37 0.26 10.46 -2.14
CA LYS A 37 1.49 10.88 -1.45
C LYS A 37 1.52 10.55 0.05
N GLU A 38 0.82 9.51 0.49
CA GLU A 38 0.86 8.96 1.85
C GLU A 38 1.94 7.85 1.97
N GLU A 39 3.20 8.20 1.75
CA GLU A 39 4.31 7.24 1.62
C GLU A 39 4.52 6.35 2.86
N GLN A 40 4.43 6.91 4.06
CA GLN A 40 4.60 6.14 5.30
C GLN A 40 3.50 5.09 5.48
N ASN A 41 2.29 5.38 5.02
CA ASN A 41 1.19 4.42 5.06
C ASN A 41 1.33 3.38 3.94
N ALA A 42 1.82 3.76 2.76
CA ALA A 42 2.15 2.81 1.69
C ALA A 42 3.20 1.78 2.16
N ILE A 43 4.24 2.21 2.88
CA ILE A 43 5.23 1.31 3.50
C ILE A 43 4.54 0.28 4.39
N LYS A 44 3.66 0.71 5.30
CA LYS A 44 2.94 -0.21 6.20
C LYS A 44 2.13 -1.25 5.42
N MET A 45 1.46 -0.83 4.35
CA MET A 45 0.65 -1.74 3.52
C MET A 45 1.53 -2.72 2.75
N PHE A 46 2.62 -2.28 2.12
CA PHE A 46 3.55 -3.19 1.42
C PHE A 46 4.24 -4.16 2.37
N THR A 47 4.67 -3.71 3.56
CA THR A 47 5.22 -4.59 4.60
C THR A 47 4.20 -5.63 5.03
N LYS A 48 2.93 -5.23 5.21
CA LYS A 48 1.85 -6.18 5.55
C LYS A 48 1.60 -7.18 4.42
N ALA A 49 1.57 -6.75 3.16
CA ALA A 49 1.43 -7.63 2.00
C ALA A 49 2.53 -8.70 1.97
N LEU A 50 3.79 -8.30 2.11
CA LEU A 50 4.94 -9.22 2.11
C LEU A 50 4.95 -10.18 3.30
N SER A 51 4.40 -9.77 4.45
CA SER A 51 4.25 -10.66 5.61
C SER A 51 3.24 -11.80 5.37
N ILE A 52 2.29 -11.59 4.45
CA ILE A 52 1.28 -12.60 4.08
C ILE A 52 1.83 -13.50 2.98
N LYS A 53 2.39 -12.91 1.93
CA LYS A 53 2.97 -13.63 0.80
C LYS A 53 4.08 -12.81 0.17
N GLU A 54 5.24 -13.44 0.02
CA GLU A 54 6.36 -12.85 -0.69
C GLU A 54 5.99 -12.52 -2.15
N ASN A 55 6.32 -11.30 -2.58
CA ASN A 55 6.09 -10.83 -3.94
C ASN A 55 7.22 -9.89 -4.35
N ILE A 56 7.93 -10.24 -5.43
CA ILE A 56 9.10 -9.49 -5.88
C ILE A 56 8.78 -8.05 -6.28
N ASN A 57 7.62 -7.81 -6.89
CA ASN A 57 7.19 -6.46 -7.29
C ASN A 57 6.90 -5.61 -6.05
N THR A 58 6.14 -6.14 -5.09
CA THR A 58 5.85 -5.47 -3.82
C THR A 58 7.13 -5.18 -3.04
N ARG A 59 8.10 -6.12 -3.02
CA ARG A 59 9.41 -5.92 -2.40
C ARG A 59 10.17 -4.78 -3.07
N ASN A 60 10.19 -4.74 -4.40
CA ASN A 60 10.85 -3.67 -5.15
C ASN A 60 10.22 -2.30 -4.84
N LYS A 61 8.88 -2.21 -4.78
CA LYS A 61 8.17 -0.99 -4.37
C LYS A 61 8.62 -0.52 -2.97
N LEU A 62 8.61 -1.41 -1.98
CA LEU A 62 9.02 -1.12 -0.60
C LEU A 62 10.48 -0.66 -0.50
N VAL A 63 11.39 -1.34 -1.20
CA VAL A 63 12.81 -1.02 -1.18
C VAL A 63 13.07 0.34 -1.83
N ASN A 64 12.42 0.65 -2.96
CA ASN A 64 12.57 1.95 -3.61
C ASN A 64 12.05 3.08 -2.73
N LEU A 65 10.90 2.88 -2.07
CA LEU A 65 10.28 3.87 -1.20
C LEU A 65 11.15 4.17 0.03
N THR A 66 11.68 3.14 0.69
CA THR A 66 12.53 3.30 1.88
C THR A 66 13.90 3.92 1.57
N ARG A 67 14.48 3.63 0.39
CA ARG A 67 15.71 4.28 -0.08
C ARG A 67 15.54 5.76 -0.35
N ASN A 68 14.38 6.17 -0.86
CA ASN A 68 14.11 7.58 -1.17
C ASN A 68 13.94 8.42 0.09
N ILE A 69 13.32 7.86 1.13
CA ILE A 69 13.13 8.56 2.42
C ILE A 69 14.46 8.78 3.15
N GLN A 70 15.42 7.86 3.04
CA GLN A 70 16.74 7.99 3.69
C GLN A 70 17.65 9.04 3.03
N LYS A 71 17.29 9.54 1.85
CA LYS A 71 18.06 10.55 1.10
C LYS A 71 17.61 11.99 1.36
N ASN A 72 16.52 12.18 2.10
CA ASN A 72 15.94 13.47 2.47
C ASN A 72 16.15 13.75 3.95
#